data_AF-A0A423SQ53-F1
#
_entry.id   AF-A0A423SQ53-F1
#
_cell.length_a   1.000
_cell.length_b   1.000
_cell.length_c   1.000
_cell.angle_alpha   90.00
_cell.angle_beta   90.00
_cell.angle_gamma   90.00
#
_symmetry.space_group_name_H-M   'P 1'
#
loop_
_entity.id
_entity.type
_entity.pdbx_description
1 polymer ?
#
loop_
_entity_poly.entity_id
_entity_poly.type
_entity_poly.pdbx_seq_one_letter_code
_entity_poly.pdbx_strand_id
1 'polypeptide(L)'
;MDPNIVSWFRAVDQDNSGQINALELSQALQNGSWSKFSEESCRMMINLFDHDHTGTINLQEFGQLFTFINQWIEVYRRFDKDNSGTISEPELMSALQQMGFNLTPQFVGFLVSKFAPRTRQVTLDNFIVSNVQIQRLTNAFRKHDTQMKGVITINYEDFMSLAFSNVV
;
A
#
# COMPACT_ATOMS: atom_id res chain seq x y z
N MET A 1 9.36 -21.08 9.50
CA MET A 1 8.16 -20.32 9.08
C MET A 1 7.07 -20.54 10.12
N ASP A 2 6.28 -19.51 10.43
CA ASP A 2 5.12 -19.64 11.31
C ASP A 2 4.12 -20.66 10.71
N PRO A 3 3.71 -21.72 11.45
CA PRO A 3 2.75 -22.72 10.97
C PRO A 3 1.45 -22.11 10.44
N ASN A 4 1.06 -20.94 10.97
CA ASN A 4 -0.14 -20.23 10.55
C ASN A 4 -0.02 -19.69 9.12
N ILE A 5 1.18 -19.26 8.69
CA ILE A 5 1.40 -18.74 7.32
C ILE A 5 1.18 -19.82 6.28
N VAL A 6 1.64 -21.05 6.54
CA VAL A 6 1.46 -22.17 5.60
C VAL A 6 -0.01 -22.56 5.47
N SER A 7 -0.73 -22.58 6.59
CA SER A 7 -2.17 -22.85 6.57
C SER A 7 -2.94 -21.77 5.82
N TRP A 8 -2.57 -20.50 6.02
CA TRP A 8 -3.23 -19.39 5.35
C TRP A 8 -2.91 -19.37 3.86
N PHE A 9 -1.65 -19.60 3.48
CA PHE A 9 -1.24 -19.74 2.07
C PHE A 9 -2.09 -20.77 1.34
N ARG A 10 -2.25 -21.97 1.90
CA ARG A 10 -3.09 -23.03 1.33
C ARG A 10 -4.58 -22.69 1.28
N ALA A 11 -5.05 -21.79 2.15
CA ALA A 11 -6.43 -21.32 2.11
C ALA A 11 -6.65 -20.24 1.03
N VAL A 12 -5.59 -19.52 0.64
CA VAL A 12 -5.62 -18.50 -0.40
C VAL A 12 -5.40 -19.10 -1.79
N ASP A 13 -4.45 -20.02 -1.91
CA ASP A 13 -4.12 -20.76 -3.14
C ASP A 13 -5.27 -21.73 -3.49
N GLN A 14 -6.26 -21.23 -4.25
CA GLN A 14 -7.49 -21.96 -4.51
C GLN A 14 -7.29 -23.03 -5.58
N ASP A 15 -6.41 -22.77 -6.54
CA ASP A 15 -6.12 -23.69 -7.63
C ASP A 15 -4.99 -24.69 -7.28
N ASN A 16 -4.35 -24.55 -6.12
CA ASN A 16 -3.22 -25.36 -5.66
C ASN A 16 -2.02 -25.30 -6.62
N SER A 17 -1.83 -24.17 -7.31
CA SER A 17 -0.69 -23.95 -8.19
C SER A 17 0.62 -23.79 -7.43
N GLY A 18 0.57 -23.56 -6.11
CA GLY A 18 1.73 -23.23 -5.30
C GLY A 18 2.17 -21.77 -5.43
N GLN A 19 1.37 -20.94 -6.09
CA GLN A 19 1.56 -19.50 -6.25
C GLN A 19 0.23 -18.78 -6.05
N ILE A 20 0.27 -17.59 -5.46
CA ILE A 20 -0.94 -16.77 -5.24
C ILE A 20 -0.96 -15.64 -6.25
N ASN A 21 -2.05 -15.54 -7.01
CA ASN A 21 -2.29 -14.41 -7.90
C ASN A 21 -3.13 -13.30 -7.23
N ALA A 22 -3.25 -12.15 -7.92
CA ALA A 22 -3.96 -10.98 -7.38
C ALA A 22 -5.44 -11.23 -7.10
N LEU A 23 -6.09 -12.10 -7.89
CA LEU A 23 -7.50 -12.44 -7.73
C LEU A 23 -7.70 -13.31 -6.48
N GLU A 24 -6.88 -14.34 -6.30
CA GLU A 24 -6.90 -15.20 -5.12
C GLU A 24 -6.65 -14.42 -3.83
N LEU A 25 -5.63 -13.55 -3.84
CA LEU A 25 -5.32 -12.67 -2.71
C LEU A 25 -6.50 -11.75 -2.38
N SER A 26 -7.10 -11.13 -3.41
CA SER A 26 -8.25 -10.23 -3.26
C SER A 26 -9.45 -10.95 -2.62
N GLN A 27 -9.76 -12.15 -3.09
CA GLN A 27 -10.88 -12.94 -2.56
C GLN A 27 -10.62 -13.39 -1.11
N ALA A 28 -9.40 -13.81 -0.78
CA ALA A 28 -9.06 -14.23 0.57
C ALA A 28 -9.14 -13.07 1.57
N LEU A 29 -8.64 -11.89 1.20
CA LEU A 29 -8.69 -10.70 2.05
C LEU A 29 -10.13 -10.19 2.25
N GLN A 30 -11.00 -10.34 1.23
CA GLN A 30 -12.43 -10.03 1.33
C GLN A 30 -13.17 -10.92 2.34
N ASN A 31 -12.80 -12.20 2.42
CA ASN A 31 -13.46 -13.17 3.31
C ASN A 31 -13.00 -13.04 4.77
N GLY A 32 -11.85 -12.40 5.02
CA GLY A 32 -11.21 -12.28 6.34
C GLY A 32 -11.73 -11.17 7.27
N SER A 33 -12.90 -10.58 7.00
CA SER A 33 -13.43 -9.37 7.69
C SER A 33 -12.66 -8.07 7.41
N TRP A 34 -11.75 -8.06 6.44
CA TRP A 34 -11.03 -6.86 6.02
C TRP A 34 -11.76 -6.25 4.83
N SER A 35 -11.89 -4.92 4.79
CA SER A 35 -12.59 -4.19 3.73
C SER A 35 -12.19 -4.69 2.35
N LYS A 36 -13.12 -4.68 1.37
CA LYS A 36 -12.86 -5.24 0.03
C LYS A 36 -11.58 -4.68 -0.59
N PHE A 37 -10.51 -5.48 -0.57
CA PHE A 37 -9.30 -5.17 -1.33
C PHE A 37 -9.64 -5.26 -2.81
N SER A 38 -9.28 -4.23 -3.57
CA SER A 38 -9.38 -4.31 -5.02
C SER A 38 -8.30 -5.24 -5.57
N GLU A 39 -8.55 -5.86 -6.72
CA GLU A 39 -7.54 -6.66 -7.42
C GLU A 39 -6.33 -5.81 -7.82
N GLU A 40 -6.54 -4.54 -8.16
CA GLU A 40 -5.48 -3.58 -8.48
C GLU A 40 -4.57 -3.33 -7.28
N SER A 41 -5.15 -3.12 -6.10
CA SER A 41 -4.42 -2.99 -4.84
C SER A 41 -3.63 -4.28 -4.54
N CYS A 42 -4.25 -5.45 -4.75
CA CYS A 42 -3.60 -6.75 -4.54
C CYS A 42 -2.42 -6.96 -5.49
N ARG A 43 -2.58 -6.62 -6.77
CA ARG A 43 -1.50 -6.68 -7.76
C ARG A 43 -0.34 -5.75 -7.40
N MET A 44 -0.64 -4.53 -6.96
CA MET A 44 0.41 -3.62 -6.48
C MET A 44 1.15 -4.19 -5.26
N MET A 45 0.42 -4.80 -4.31
CA MET A 45 1.04 -5.42 -3.15
C MET A 45 1.89 -6.64 -3.50
N ILE A 46 1.43 -7.48 -4.43
CA ILE A 46 2.22 -8.60 -4.98
C ILE A 46 3.53 -8.08 -5.57
N ASN A 47 3.48 -7.04 -6.41
CA ASN A 47 4.67 -6.46 -7.04
C ASN A 47 5.71 -5.90 -6.05
N LEU A 48 5.35 -5.66 -4.78
CA LEU A 48 6.30 -5.22 -3.76
C LEU A 48 7.16 -6.36 -3.22
N PHE A 49 6.68 -7.60 -3.31
CA PHE A 49 7.31 -8.79 -2.72
C PHE A 49 7.66 -9.86 -3.75
N ASP A 50 7.13 -9.77 -4.97
CA ASP A 50 7.47 -10.61 -6.12
C ASP A 50 8.91 -10.33 -6.57
N HIS A 51 9.84 -11.09 -6.00
CA HIS A 51 11.27 -10.97 -6.25
C HIS A 51 11.71 -11.77 -7.47
N ASP A 52 10.95 -12.80 -7.85
CA ASP A 52 11.21 -13.62 -9.02
C ASP A 52 10.49 -13.12 -10.30
N HIS A 53 9.71 -12.05 -10.19
CA HIS A 53 8.99 -11.37 -11.26
C HIS A 53 8.02 -12.28 -12.01
N THR A 54 7.37 -13.18 -11.27
CA THR A 54 6.38 -14.11 -11.82
C THR A 54 5.01 -13.45 -12.03
N GLY A 55 4.77 -12.29 -11.43
CA GLY A 55 3.45 -11.67 -11.33
C GLY A 55 2.53 -12.33 -10.30
N THR A 56 3.08 -13.26 -9.52
CA THR A 56 2.44 -14.00 -8.44
C THR A 56 3.35 -14.02 -7.21
N ILE A 57 2.92 -14.59 -6.09
CA ILE A 57 3.79 -14.77 -4.92
C ILE A 57 3.84 -16.22 -4.48
N ASN A 58 5.04 -16.70 -4.20
CA ASN A 58 5.26 -18.02 -3.60
C ASN A 58 5.09 -17.96 -2.07
N LEU A 59 5.18 -19.12 -1.39
CA LEU A 59 5.00 -19.21 0.07
C LEU A 59 5.94 -18.30 0.88
N GLN A 60 7.18 -18.12 0.41
CA GLN A 60 8.17 -17.29 1.10
C GLN A 60 7.80 -15.81 1.02
N GLU A 61 7.48 -15.34 -0.18
CA GLU A 61 7.05 -13.95 -0.43
C GLU A 61 5.73 -13.66 0.26
N PHE A 62 4.81 -14.62 0.23
CA PHE A 62 3.54 -14.54 0.93
C PHE A 62 3.72 -14.31 2.44
N GLY A 63 4.68 -14.97 3.09
CA GLY A 63 4.94 -14.75 4.52
C GLY A 63 5.37 -13.31 4.83
N GLN A 64 6.14 -12.68 3.93
CA GLN A 64 6.55 -11.28 4.06
C GLN A 64 5.36 -10.34 3.83
N LEU A 65 4.60 -10.57 2.76
CA LEU A 65 3.40 -9.81 2.45
C LEU A 65 2.37 -9.89 3.59
N PHE A 66 2.12 -11.08 4.13
CA PHE A 66 1.18 -11.28 5.22
C PHE A 66 1.61 -10.51 6.48
N THR A 67 2.89 -10.55 6.82
CA THR A 67 3.44 -9.78 7.95
C THR A 67 3.26 -8.28 7.71
N PHE A 68 3.56 -7.81 6.50
CA PHE A 68 3.41 -6.42 6.10
C PHE A 68 1.95 -5.94 6.20
N ILE A 69 1.00 -6.70 5.67
CA ILE A 69 -0.43 -6.35 5.76
C ILE A 69 -0.89 -6.28 7.22
N ASN A 70 -0.50 -7.23 8.07
CA ASN A 70 -0.87 -7.21 9.50
C ASN A 70 -0.32 -5.98 10.24
N GLN A 71 0.91 -5.57 9.95
CA GLN A 71 1.47 -4.33 10.51
C GLN A 71 0.63 -3.10 10.09
N TRP A 72 0.23 -3.04 8.82
CA TRP A 72 -0.62 -1.94 8.35
C TRP A 72 -2.02 -1.96 8.93
N ILE A 73 -2.58 -3.13 9.25
CA ILE A 73 -3.87 -3.23 9.94
C ILE A 73 -3.79 -2.60 11.32
N GLU A 74 -2.72 -2.86 12.08
CA GLU A 74 -2.54 -2.24 13.39
C GLU A 74 -2.44 -0.71 13.28
N VAL A 75 -1.72 -0.21 12.27
CA VAL A 75 -1.61 1.22 12.01
C VAL A 75 -2.97 1.80 11.61
N TYR A 76 -3.69 1.15 10.70
CA TYR A 76 -4.99 1.57 10.23
C TYR A 76 -6.01 1.68 11.37
N ARG A 77 -6.08 0.66 12.24
CA ARG A 77 -6.97 0.65 13.42
C ARG A 77 -6.66 1.74 14.43
N ARG A 78 -5.41 2.23 14.50
CA ARG A 78 -5.07 3.37 15.36
C ARG A 78 -5.62 4.70 14.83
N PHE A 79 -5.84 4.79 13.51
CA PHE A 79 -6.28 6.00 12.84
C PHE A 79 -7.78 6.03 12.53
N ASP A 80 -8.42 4.87 12.38
CA ASP A 80 -9.87 4.70 12.37
C ASP A 80 -10.43 4.92 13.79
N LYS A 81 -10.55 6.17 14.20
CA LYS A 81 -10.87 6.54 15.59
C LYS A 81 -12.34 6.30 15.91
N ASP A 82 -13.20 6.44 14.91
CA ASP A 82 -14.63 6.22 15.05
C ASP A 82 -15.04 4.75 14.88
N ASN A 83 -14.07 3.87 14.57
CA ASN A 83 -14.29 2.45 14.25
C ASN A 83 -15.32 2.26 13.14
N SER A 84 -15.37 3.19 12.18
CA SER A 84 -16.24 3.10 11.02
C SER A 84 -15.79 2.00 10.05
N GLY A 85 -14.56 1.49 10.21
CA GLY A 85 -13.92 0.56 9.28
C GLY A 85 -13.28 1.26 8.08
N THR A 86 -13.35 2.59 8.02
CA THR A 86 -12.81 3.45 6.96
C THR A 86 -12.07 4.65 7.53
N ILE A 87 -11.05 5.14 6.83
CA ILE A 87 -10.36 6.37 7.22
C ILE A 87 -10.97 7.55 6.44
N SER A 88 -11.49 8.52 7.18
CA SER A 88 -11.95 9.80 6.65
C SER A 88 -10.78 10.72 6.29
N GLU A 89 -11.03 11.78 5.51
CA GLU A 89 -9.99 12.77 5.14
C GLU A 89 -9.28 13.41 6.37
N PRO A 90 -9.99 13.84 7.44
CA PRO A 90 -9.34 14.36 8.65
C PRO A 90 -8.46 13.32 9.37
N GLU A 91 -8.87 12.06 9.37
CA GLU A 91 -8.10 10.96 9.96
C GLU A 91 -6.86 10.65 9.11
N LEU A 92 -6.99 10.65 7.78
CA LEU A 92 -5.85 10.50 6.87
C LEU A 92 -4.84 11.63 7.05
N MET A 93 -5.30 12.88 7.18
CA MET A 93 -4.43 14.02 7.47
C MET A 93 -3.66 13.82 8.78
N SER A 94 -4.37 13.38 9.84
CA SER A 94 -3.75 13.07 11.13
C SER A 94 -2.75 11.93 11.04
N ALA A 95 -3.04 10.89 10.25
CA ALA A 95 -2.18 9.74 10.02
C ALA A 95 -0.90 10.15 9.30
N LEU A 96 -1.01 10.84 8.16
CA LEU A 96 0.13 11.30 7.38
C LEU A 96 1.04 12.22 8.20
N GLN A 97 0.46 13.12 9.00
CA GLN A 97 1.23 13.97 9.91
C GLN A 97 1.98 13.17 10.97
N GLN A 98 1.35 12.19 11.61
CA GLN A 98 2.01 11.32 12.60
C GLN A 98 3.09 10.43 11.99
N MET A 99 2.95 10.07 10.72
CA MET A 99 3.95 9.34 9.94
C MET A 99 5.10 10.24 9.44
N GLY A 100 5.08 11.53 9.77
CA GLY A 100 6.13 12.49 9.44
C GLY A 100 5.97 13.18 8.08
N PHE A 101 4.79 13.12 7.47
CA PHE A 101 4.48 13.81 6.22
C PHE A 101 3.75 15.14 6.51
N ASN A 102 4.42 16.25 6.22
CA ASN A 102 3.83 17.59 6.30
C ASN A 102 3.16 17.97 4.97
N LEU A 103 1.95 17.46 4.75
CA LEU A 103 1.16 17.73 3.55
C LEU A 103 0.07 18.77 3.82
N THR A 104 -0.24 19.58 2.82
CA THR A 104 -1.32 20.57 2.93
C THR A 104 -2.69 19.88 2.87
N PRO A 105 -3.74 20.45 3.51
CA PRO A 105 -5.09 19.88 3.42
C PRO A 105 -5.58 19.69 1.98
N GLN A 106 -5.24 20.63 1.08
CA GLN A 106 -5.59 20.56 -0.34
C GLN A 106 -4.94 19.34 -1.02
N PHE A 107 -3.68 19.05 -0.69
CA PHE A 107 -2.99 17.90 -1.24
C PHE A 107 -3.50 16.58 -0.64
N VAL A 108 -3.86 16.55 0.65
CA VAL A 108 -4.52 15.39 1.25
C VAL A 108 -5.87 15.12 0.58
N GLY A 109 -6.69 16.16 0.34
CA GLY A 109 -7.93 16.04 -0.40
C GLY A 109 -7.73 15.49 -1.82
N PHE A 110 -6.65 15.90 -2.50
CA PHE A 110 -6.25 15.32 -3.78
C PHE A 110 -5.91 13.82 -3.65
N LEU A 111 -5.14 13.41 -2.64
CA LEU A 111 -4.84 11.99 -2.39
C LEU A 111 -6.12 11.18 -2.15
N VAL A 112 -7.04 11.67 -1.32
CA VAL A 112 -8.33 11.02 -1.09
C VAL A 112 -9.12 10.89 -2.40
N SER A 113 -9.14 11.92 -3.24
CA SER A 113 -9.81 11.87 -4.54
C SER A 113 -9.17 10.86 -5.51
N LYS A 114 -7.86 10.65 -5.39
CA LYS A 114 -7.09 9.72 -6.23
C LYS A 114 -7.32 8.26 -5.82
N PHE A 115 -7.28 7.97 -4.53
CA PHE A 115 -7.36 6.58 -4.02
C PHE A 115 -8.76 6.15 -3.59
N ALA A 116 -9.62 7.09 -3.18
CA ALA A 116 -11.02 6.83 -2.81
C ALA A 116 -12.00 7.73 -3.61
N PRO A 117 -12.00 7.66 -4.97
CA PRO A 117 -12.71 8.61 -5.83
C PRO A 117 -14.22 8.63 -5.63
N ARG A 118 -14.83 7.51 -5.24
CA ARG A 118 -16.29 7.38 -5.12
C ARG A 118 -16.82 7.72 -3.74
N THR A 119 -16.22 7.12 -2.71
CA THR A 119 -16.74 7.18 -1.33
C THR A 119 -16.12 8.32 -0.53
N ARG A 120 -14.93 8.80 -0.93
CA ARG A 120 -14.03 9.62 -0.10
C ARG A 120 -13.70 8.99 1.26
N GLN A 121 -13.93 7.68 1.37
CA GLN A 121 -13.63 6.86 2.53
C GLN A 121 -12.49 5.93 2.15
N VAL A 122 -11.36 6.10 2.82
CA VAL A 122 -10.13 5.37 2.52
C VAL A 122 -10.19 4.03 3.21
N THR A 123 -10.39 2.98 2.42
CA THR A 123 -10.31 1.58 2.87
C THR A 123 -8.86 1.19 3.16
N LEU A 124 -8.67 0.07 3.86
CA LEU A 124 -7.33 -0.40 4.25
C LEU A 124 -6.40 -0.58 3.05
N ASP A 125 -6.89 -1.13 1.94
CA ASP A 125 -6.11 -1.36 0.74
C ASP A 125 -5.64 -0.04 0.11
N ASN A 126 -6.56 0.94 -0.01
CA ASN A 126 -6.25 2.30 -0.46
C ASN A 126 -5.28 3.00 0.49
N PHE A 127 -5.41 2.79 1.79
CA PHE A 127 -4.49 3.33 2.79
C PHE A 127 -3.08 2.75 2.61
N ILE A 128 -2.93 1.43 2.45
CA ILE A 128 -1.63 0.78 2.22
C ILE A 128 -1.01 1.29 0.91
N VAL A 129 -1.76 1.22 -0.19
CA VAL A 129 -1.30 1.62 -1.52
C VAL A 129 -0.86 3.09 -1.54
N SER A 130 -1.68 3.99 -0.99
CA SER A 130 -1.36 5.42 -0.94
C SER A 130 -0.11 5.69 -0.11
N ASN A 131 0.02 5.09 1.07
CA ASN A 131 1.19 5.28 1.93
C ASN A 131 2.47 4.72 1.31
N VAL A 132 2.41 3.54 0.67
CA VAL A 132 3.57 2.99 -0.05
C VAL A 132 3.99 3.91 -1.19
N GLN A 133 3.05 4.42 -1.99
CA GLN A 133 3.37 5.37 -3.06
C GLN A 133 3.97 6.67 -2.53
N ILE A 134 3.40 7.23 -1.46
CA ILE A 134 3.92 8.45 -0.81
C ILE A 134 5.33 8.20 -0.28
N GLN A 135 5.59 7.07 0.37
CA GLN A 135 6.93 6.72 0.87
C GLN A 135 7.94 6.57 -0.26
N ARG A 136 7.59 5.86 -1.35
CA ARG A 136 8.47 5.70 -2.52
C ARG A 136 8.84 7.04 -3.14
N LEU A 137 7.83 7.87 -3.44
CA LEU A 137 8.03 9.20 -4.00
C LEU A 137 8.82 10.11 -3.05
N THR A 138 8.55 10.05 -1.74
CA THR A 138 9.28 10.83 -0.73
C THR A 138 10.75 10.40 -0.67
N ASN A 139 11.03 9.09 -0.70
CA ASN A 139 12.39 8.57 -0.68
C ASN A 139 13.14 8.95 -1.95
N ALA A 140 12.49 8.89 -3.12
CA ALA A 140 13.05 9.34 -4.37
C ALA A 140 13.34 10.85 -4.33
N PHE A 141 12.40 11.67 -3.88
CA PHE A 141 12.58 13.11 -3.72
C PHE A 141 13.76 13.44 -2.79
N ARG A 142 13.83 12.79 -1.62
CA ARG A 142 14.90 13.02 -0.63
C ARG A 142 16.30 12.66 -1.12
N LYS A 143 16.43 11.71 -2.06
CA LYS A 143 17.72 11.42 -2.70
C LYS A 143 18.26 12.64 -3.47
N HIS A 144 17.37 13.47 -4.01
CA HIS A 144 17.73 14.70 -4.72
C HIS A 144 17.72 15.94 -3.80
N ASP A 145 16.90 15.96 -2.75
CA ASP A 145 16.84 17.04 -1.75
C ASP A 145 17.87 16.85 -0.61
N THR A 146 19.15 16.76 -0.96
CA THR A 146 20.24 16.53 0.01
C THR A 146 20.38 17.62 1.07
N GLN A 147 19.84 18.81 0.81
CA GLN A 147 19.88 19.97 1.71
C GLN A 147 18.58 20.15 2.50
N MET A 148 17.58 19.26 2.34
CA MET A 148 16.29 19.31 3.02
C MET A 148 15.56 20.66 2.86
N LYS A 149 15.61 21.22 1.65
CA LYS A 149 14.96 22.51 1.33
C LYS A 149 13.48 22.35 0.98
N GLY A 150 13.02 21.13 0.71
CA GLY A 150 11.67 20.88 0.21
C GLY A 150 11.47 21.25 -1.27
N VAL A 151 12.55 21.61 -1.97
CA VAL A 151 12.55 21.95 -3.41
C VAL A 151 13.81 21.38 -4.05
N ILE A 152 13.65 20.69 -5.17
CA ILE A 152 14.76 20.15 -5.99
C ILE A 152 14.79 20.82 -7.35
N THR A 153 15.98 20.92 -7.94
CA THR A 153 16.19 21.30 -9.34
C THR A 153 16.91 20.15 -10.02
N ILE A 154 16.24 19.51 -10.97
CA ILE A 154 16.74 18.34 -11.70
C ILE A 154 16.54 18.57 -13.21
N ASN A 155 17.35 17.91 -14.03
CA ASN A 155 17.19 17.97 -15.48
C ASN A 155 16.04 17.06 -15.95
N TYR A 156 15.72 17.11 -17.25
CA TYR A 156 14.62 16.34 -17.82
C TYR A 156 14.81 14.81 -17.68
N GLU A 157 16.01 14.29 -17.92
CA GLU A 157 16.28 12.84 -17.85
C GLU A 157 16.19 12.33 -16.41
N ASP A 158 16.71 13.09 -15.45
CA ASP A 158 16.60 12.80 -14.02
C ASP A 158 15.14 12.81 -13.57
N PHE A 159 14.33 13.76 -14.07
CA PHE A 159 12.89 13.77 -13.82
C PHE A 159 12.19 12.54 -14.39
N MET A 160 12.48 12.15 -15.63
CA MET A 160 11.90 10.95 -16.25
C MET A 160 12.30 9.69 -15.50
N SER A 161 13.57 9.57 -15.08
CA SER A 161 14.08 8.45 -14.29
C SER A 161 13.38 8.38 -12.92
N LEU A 162 13.20 9.52 -12.25
CA LEU A 162 12.45 9.61 -11.00
C LEU A 162 10.97 9.21 -11.21
N ALA A 163 10.33 9.69 -12.27
CA ALA A 163 8.94 9.36 -12.57
C ALA A 163 8.77 7.85 -12.81
N PHE A 164 9.55 7.26 -13.73
CA PHE A 164 9.41 5.84 -14.08
C PHE A 164 9.80 4.88 -12.95
N SER A 165 10.81 5.21 -12.15
CA SER A 165 11.21 4.36 -11.01
C SER A 165 10.17 4.31 -9.88
N ASN A 166 9.16 5.19 -9.90
CA ASN A 166 8.11 5.27 -8.88
C ASN A 166 6.70 4.97 -9.41
N VAL A 167 6.56 4.73 -10.71
CA VAL A 167 5.36 4.08 -11.26
C VAL A 167 5.44 2.59 -10.94
N VAL A 168 4.35 2.02 -10.44
CA VAL A 168 4.17 0.56 -10.28
C VAL A 168 3.52 0.02 -11.54
#